data_AF-A0A1Q5JSW5-F1
#
_entry.id   AF-A0A1Q5JSW5-F1
#
_cell.length_a   1.000
_cell.length_b   1.000
_cell.length_c   1.000
_cell.angle_alpha   90.00
_cell.angle_beta   90.00
_cell.angle_gamma   90.00
#
_symmetry.space_group_name_H-M   'P 1'
#
loop_
_entity.id
_entity.type
_entity.pdbx_description
1 polymer ?
#
loop_
_entity_poly.entity_id
_entity_poly.type
_entity_poly.pdbx_seq_one_letter_code
_entity_poly.pdbx_strand_id
1 'polypeptide(L)'
;MVAELVHTAARHLDNLHEQFTVAAQHAASTLTRAATGKTTINSLGILQNSATQIDILAARRADAVDRLKEALIAYRQVTASEGATTRQMHRPRAAPPTAPAITQPARVTRGR
;
A
#
# COMPACT_ATOMS: atom_id res chain seq x y z
N MET A 1 -0.29 12.10 -3.85
CA MET A 1 0.33 11.03 -4.69
C MET A 1 0.31 9.71 -3.90
N VAL A 2 0.13 8.52 -4.50
CA VAL A 2 -0.02 7.25 -3.72
C VAL A 2 1.17 6.97 -2.78
N ALA A 3 2.39 7.37 -3.15
CA ALA A 3 3.58 7.26 -2.30
C ALA A 3 3.48 8.08 -0.99
N GLU A 4 2.82 9.23 -1.02
CA GLU A 4 2.59 10.09 0.15
C GLU A 4 1.61 9.44 1.14
N LEU A 5 0.65 8.68 0.60
CA LEU A 5 -0.33 7.94 1.37
C LEU A 5 0.32 6.75 2.09
N VAL A 6 1.21 6.03 1.40
CA VAL A 6 2.04 4.96 1.99
C VAL A 6 2.96 5.51 3.09
N HIS A 7 3.61 6.64 2.85
CA HIS A 7 4.48 7.30 3.84
C HIS A 7 3.72 7.73 5.10
N THR A 8 2.52 8.29 4.93
CA THR A 8 1.65 8.68 6.04
C THR A 8 1.15 7.47 6.83
N ALA A 9 0.76 6.39 6.14
CA ALA A 9 0.33 5.14 6.78
C ALA A 9 1.46 4.48 7.59
N ALA A 10 2.70 4.49 7.08
CA ALA A 10 3.86 3.96 7.79
C ALA A 10 4.13 4.72 9.10
N ARG A 11 4.18 6.05 9.05
CA ARG A 11 4.34 6.88 10.28
C ARG A 11 3.21 6.67 11.28
N HIS A 12 1.98 6.45 10.80
CA HIS A 12 0.86 6.17 11.68
C HIS A 12 1.04 4.83 12.41
N LEU A 13 1.55 3.81 11.73
CA LEU A 13 1.88 2.52 12.33
C LEU A 13 3.00 2.62 13.37
N ASP A 14 4.04 3.42 13.10
CA ASP A 14 5.14 3.65 14.05
C ASP A 14 4.62 4.29 15.36
N ASN A 15 3.79 5.33 15.24
CA ASN A 15 3.17 5.99 16.39
C ASN A 15 2.24 5.05 17.19
N LEU A 16 1.45 4.22 16.49
CA LEU A 16 0.62 3.21 17.16
C LEU A 16 1.48 2.15 17.89
N HIS A 17 2.63 1.79 17.33
CA HIS A 17 3.56 0.85 17.95
C HIS A 17 4.20 1.42 19.23
N GLU A 18 4.59 2.70 19.22
CA GLU A 18 5.06 3.38 20.42
C GLU A 18 4.00 3.41 21.52
N GLN A 19 2.76 3.81 21.18
CA GLN A 19 1.65 3.86 22.14
C GLN A 19 1.37 2.48 22.75
N PHE A 20 1.37 1.42 21.92
CA PHE A 20 1.21 0.04 22.40
C PHE A 20 2.31 -0.35 23.38
N THR A 21 3.57 -0.02 23.06
CA THR A 21 4.72 -0.33 23.91
C THR A 21 4.61 0.35 25.27
N VAL A 22 4.23 1.63 25.30
CA VAL A 22 4.03 2.40 26.54
C VAL A 22 2.92 1.78 27.40
N ALA A 23 1.77 1.45 26.79
CA ALA A 23 0.65 0.83 27.50
C ALA A 23 1.03 -0.55 28.08
N ALA A 24 1.74 -1.37 27.31
CA ALA A 24 2.21 -2.68 27.75
C ALA A 24 3.21 -2.59 28.91
N GLN A 25 4.15 -1.63 28.85
CA GLN A 25 5.09 -1.37 29.95
C GLN A 25 4.39 -0.93 31.24
N HIS A 26 3.37 -0.06 31.12
CA HIS A 26 2.58 0.39 32.26
C HIS A 26 1.79 -0.76 32.91
N ALA A 27 1.19 -1.64 32.09
CA ALA A 27 0.50 -2.83 32.55
C ALA A 27 1.47 -3.79 33.27
N ALA A 28 2.63 -4.06 32.68
CA ALA A 28 3.66 -4.92 33.26
C ALA A 28 4.15 -4.39 34.62
N SER A 29 4.44 -3.09 34.72
CA SER A 29 4.84 -2.46 36.00
C SER A 29 3.75 -2.61 37.08
N THR A 30 2.49 -2.45 36.70
CA THR A 30 1.35 -2.60 37.61
C THR A 30 1.19 -4.05 38.09
N LEU A 31 1.33 -5.03 37.18
CA LEU A 31 1.31 -6.46 37.52
C LEU A 31 2.47 -6.85 38.44
N THR A 32 3.68 -6.34 38.21
CA THR A 32 4.84 -6.59 39.09
C THR A 32 4.60 -6.02 40.50
N ARG A 33 4.00 -4.84 40.62
CA ARG A 33 3.62 -4.28 41.94
C ARG A 33 2.56 -5.13 42.63
N ALA A 34 1.59 -5.69 41.89
CA ALA A 34 0.60 -6.62 42.41
C ALA A 34 1.21 -7.94 42.90
N ALA A 35 2.06 -8.57 42.10
CA ALA A 35 2.75 -9.80 42.48
C ALA A 35 3.65 -9.62 43.71
N THR A 36 4.21 -8.43 43.91
CA THR A 36 5.09 -8.12 45.06
C THR A 36 4.34 -7.60 46.30
N GLY A 37 3.00 -7.55 46.26
CA GLY A 37 2.18 -7.05 47.38
C GLY A 37 2.33 -5.55 47.63
N LYS A 38 2.89 -4.78 46.68
CA LYS A 38 3.14 -3.34 46.76
C LYS A 38 2.10 -2.55 45.95
N THR A 39 0.87 -3.01 45.90
CA THR A 39 -0.21 -2.42 45.11
C THR A 39 -0.75 -1.13 45.70
N THR A 40 -1.12 -0.22 44.80
CA THR A 40 -1.88 0.98 45.17
C THR A 40 -3.36 0.63 45.34
N ILE A 41 -4.08 1.44 46.11
CA ILE A 41 -5.55 1.44 46.14
C ILE A 41 -6.03 1.59 44.69
N ASN A 42 -6.90 0.67 44.22
CA ASN A 42 -7.41 0.57 42.84
C ASN A 42 -6.51 -0.05 41.74
N SER A 43 -5.58 -0.94 42.10
CA SER A 43 -4.71 -1.62 41.10
C SER A 43 -5.48 -2.47 40.08
N LEU A 44 -6.63 -3.05 40.45
CA LEU A 44 -7.49 -3.81 39.52
C LEU A 44 -8.10 -2.91 38.43
N GLY A 45 -8.62 -1.73 38.80
CA GLY A 45 -9.19 -0.79 37.83
C GLY A 45 -8.14 -0.24 36.86
N ILE A 46 -6.91 0.00 37.34
CA ILE A 46 -5.78 0.40 36.49
C ILE A 46 -5.43 -0.71 35.49
N LEU A 47 -5.40 -1.96 35.94
CA LEU A 47 -5.10 -3.11 35.09
C LEU A 47 -6.19 -3.33 34.02
N GLN A 48 -7.47 -3.23 34.41
CA GLN A 48 -8.59 -3.34 33.48
C GLN A 48 -8.56 -2.25 32.41
N ASN A 49 -8.33 -0.99 32.80
CA ASN A 49 -8.18 0.11 31.85
C ASN A 49 -6.99 -0.12 30.90
N SER A 50 -5.85 -0.58 31.43
CA SER A 50 -4.68 -0.88 30.61
C SER A 50 -4.96 -2.01 29.60
N ALA A 51 -5.68 -3.07 30.00
CA ALA A 51 -6.09 -4.15 29.11
C ALA A 51 -7.00 -3.64 27.98
N THR A 52 -8.00 -2.82 28.30
CA THR A 52 -8.88 -2.21 27.29
C THR A 52 -8.10 -1.33 26.30
N GLN A 53 -7.13 -0.54 26.77
CA GLN A 53 -6.28 0.27 25.88
C GLN A 53 -5.43 -0.60 24.94
N ILE A 54 -4.86 -1.69 25.46
CA ILE A 54 -4.09 -2.65 24.66
C ILE A 54 -4.96 -3.26 23.57
N ASP A 55 -6.18 -3.69 23.88
CA ASP A 55 -7.11 -4.28 22.91
C ASP A 55 -7.48 -3.29 21.80
N ILE A 56 -7.78 -2.04 22.16
CA ILE A 56 -8.10 -0.97 21.21
C ILE A 56 -6.89 -0.68 20.30
N LEU A 57 -5.68 -0.59 20.86
CA LEU A 57 -4.47 -0.34 20.09
C LEU A 57 -4.14 -1.52 19.16
N ALA A 58 -4.35 -2.75 19.60
CA ALA A 58 -4.17 -3.94 18.79
C ALA A 58 -5.12 -3.96 17.58
N ALA A 59 -6.41 -3.65 17.80
CA ALA A 59 -7.39 -3.52 16.72
C ALA A 59 -7.00 -2.42 15.72
N ARG A 60 -6.63 -1.23 16.21
CA ARG A 60 -6.18 -0.11 15.36
C ARG A 60 -4.94 -0.45 14.54
N ARG A 61 -4.00 -1.20 15.15
CA ARG A 61 -2.79 -1.67 14.46
C ARG A 61 -3.14 -2.64 13.34
N ALA A 62 -4.06 -3.58 13.58
CA ALA A 62 -4.55 -4.50 12.55
C ALA A 62 -5.18 -3.73 11.37
N ASP A 63 -6.08 -2.80 11.65
CA ASP A 63 -6.73 -1.96 10.63
C ASP A 63 -5.71 -1.15 9.82
N ALA A 64 -4.71 -0.56 10.47
CA ALA A 64 -3.68 0.22 9.81
C ALA A 64 -2.77 -0.65 8.91
N VAL A 65 -2.45 -1.87 9.34
CA VAL A 65 -1.71 -2.84 8.53
C VAL A 65 -2.50 -3.22 7.27
N ASP A 66 -3.81 -3.46 7.40
CA ASP A 66 -4.64 -3.82 6.25
C ASP A 66 -4.80 -2.64 5.27
N ARG A 67 -4.97 -1.41 5.76
CA ARG A 67 -4.96 -0.21 4.90
C ARG A 67 -3.63 -0.03 4.16
N LEU A 68 -2.49 -0.34 4.79
CA LEU A 68 -1.18 -0.26 4.13
C LEU A 68 -1.05 -1.30 3.01
N LYS A 69 -1.53 -2.54 3.23
CA LYS A 69 -1.56 -3.57 2.19
C LYS A 69 -2.39 -3.13 0.99
N GLU A 70 -3.59 -2.60 1.22
CA GLU A 70 -4.46 -2.05 0.18
C GLU A 70 -3.78 -0.92 -0.60
N ALA A 71 -3.14 0.02 0.10
CA ALA A 71 -2.41 1.12 -0.54
C ALA A 71 -1.23 0.62 -1.42
N LEU A 72 -0.51 -0.41 -0.97
CA LEU A 72 0.56 -1.04 -1.75
C LEU A 72 0.04 -1.78 -2.99
N ILE A 73 -1.11 -2.47 -2.88
CA ILE A 73 -1.77 -3.12 -4.02
C ILE A 73 -2.18 -2.05 -5.04
N ALA A 74 -2.84 -0.98 -4.60
CA ALA A 74 -3.24 0.13 -5.45
C ALA A 74 -2.04 0.78 -6.15
N TYR A 75 -0.95 1.02 -5.43
CA TYR A 75 0.30 1.56 -6.00
C TYR A 75 0.86 0.67 -7.11
N ARG A 76 0.91 -0.66 -6.89
CA ARG A 76 1.37 -1.62 -7.89
C ARG A 76 0.48 -1.65 -9.13
N GLN A 77 -0.84 -1.56 -8.95
CA GLN A 77 -1.78 -1.51 -10.08
C GLN A 77 -1.60 -0.24 -10.92
N VAL A 78 -1.50 0.93 -10.27
CA VAL A 78 -1.28 2.21 -10.97
C VAL A 78 0.03 2.19 -11.73
N THR A 79 1.12 1.79 -11.10
CA THR A 79 2.45 1.72 -11.74
C THR A 79 2.53 0.67 -12.85
N ALA A 80 1.85 -0.47 -12.72
CA ALA A 80 1.73 -1.47 -13.78
C ALA A 80 0.92 -0.93 -14.98
N SER A 81 -0.16 -0.18 -14.72
CA SER A 81 -0.95 0.49 -15.76
C SER A 81 -0.17 1.61 -16.46
N GLU A 82 0.58 2.43 -15.71
CA GLU A 82 1.44 3.47 -16.30
C GLU A 82 2.57 2.86 -17.15
N GLY A 83 3.17 1.75 -16.69
CA GLY A 83 4.16 0.97 -17.44
C GLY A 83 3.58 0.32 -18.70
N ALA A 84 2.35 -0.18 -18.65
CA ALA A 84 1.65 -0.71 -19.83
C ALA A 84 1.33 0.40 -20.84
N THR A 85 0.93 1.58 -20.36
CA THR A 85 0.60 2.74 -21.19
C THR A 85 1.85 3.29 -21.89
N THR A 86 2.96 3.44 -21.17
CA THR A 86 4.25 3.85 -21.77
C THR A 86 4.76 2.82 -22.78
N ARG A 87 4.63 1.52 -22.50
CA ARG A 87 5.02 0.45 -23.44
C ARG A 87 4.12 0.39 -24.68
N GLN A 88 2.84 0.74 -24.59
CA GLN A 88 1.98 0.88 -25.76
C GLN A 88 2.33 2.13 -26.59
N MET A 89 2.68 3.24 -25.95
CA MET A 89 3.12 4.46 -26.63
C MET A 89 4.46 4.29 -27.36
N HIS A 90 5.37 3.48 -26.82
CA HIS A 90 6.66 3.14 -27.43
C HIS A 90 6.64 1.91 -28.34
N ARG A 91 5.47 1.33 -28.63
CA ARG A 91 5.40 0.28 -29.65
C ARG A 91 5.76 0.93 -30.99
N PRO A 92 6.85 0.49 -31.68
CA PRO A 92 7.16 1.01 -33.00
C PRO A 92 5.93 0.78 -33.86
N ARG A 93 5.34 1.87 -34.36
CA ARG A 93 4.22 1.80 -35.29
C ARG A 93 4.71 1.02 -36.49
N ALA A 94 4.29 -0.25 -36.61
CA ALA A 94 4.60 -1.05 -37.77
C ALA A 94 4.14 -0.26 -39.00
N ALA A 95 5.09 0.05 -39.89
CA ALA A 95 4.82 0.75 -41.12
C ALA A 95 3.70 0.00 -41.87
N PRO A 96 2.69 0.71 -42.42
CA PRO A 96 1.66 0.06 -43.21
C PRO A 96 2.34 -0.72 -44.36
N PRO A 97 1.85 -1.92 -44.69
CA PRO A 97 2.43 -2.67 -45.80
C PRO A 97 2.28 -1.85 -47.08
N THR A 98 3.41 -1.54 -47.72
CA THR A 98 3.46 -0.92 -49.03
C THR A 98 2.67 -1.82 -49.99
N ALA A 99 1.59 -1.28 -50.56
CA ALA A 99 0.78 -2.00 -51.54
C ALA A 99 1.65 -2.39 -52.75
N PRO A 100 1.48 -3.60 -53.31
CA PRO A 100 2.22 -4.00 -54.50
C PRO A 100 1.85 -3.07 -55.67
N ALA A 101 2.86 -2.49 -56.30
CA ALA A 101 2.70 -1.68 -57.49
C ALA A 101 2.09 -2.54 -58.62
N ILE A 102 0.88 -2.19 -59.03
CA ILE A 102 0.25 -2.77 -60.21
C ILE A 102 0.98 -2.21 -61.43
N THR A 103 1.79 -3.03 -62.08
CA THR A 103 2.41 -2.72 -63.37
C THR A 103 1.31 -2.47 -64.40
N GLN A 104 1.19 -1.24 -64.88
CA GLN A 104 0.27 -0.90 -65.97
C GLN A 104 0.78 -1.51 -67.29
N PRO A 105 -0.09 -2.08 -68.14
CA PRO A 105 0.32 -2.59 -69.44
C PRO A 105 0.58 -1.44 -70.41
N ALA A 106 1.68 -1.52 -71.16
CA ALA A 106 2.04 -0.55 -72.19
C ALA A 106 1.01 -0.55 -73.33
N ARG A 107 0.39 0.60 -73.57
CA ARG A 107 -0.43 0.88 -74.75
C ARG A 107 0.49 1.01 -75.97
N VAL A 108 0.49 0.03 -76.85
CA VAL A 108 1.14 0.12 -78.17
C VAL A 108 0.13 0.69 -79.17
N THR A 109 0.33 1.94 -79.56
CA THR A 109 -0.35 2.56 -80.69
C THR A 109 0.42 2.17 -81.96
N ARG A 110 -0.15 1.32 -82.82
CA ARG A 110 0.40 1.05 -84.16
C ARG A 110 -0.48 1.73 -85.20
N GLY A 111 0.06 2.80 -85.79
CA GLY A 111 -0.51 3.47 -86.95
C GLY A 111 0.24 3.08 -88.23
N ARG A 112 -0.53 3.10 -89.33
CA ARG A 112 -0.23 2.82 -90.75
C ARG A 112 -0.13 1.36 -91.16
#